data_AF-A0A3R8JKS8-F1
#
_entry.id   AF-A0A3R8JKS8-F1
#
_cell.length_a   1.000
_cell.length_b   1.000
_cell.length_c   1.000
_cell.angle_alpha   90.00
_cell.angle_beta   90.00
_cell.angle_gamma   90.00
#
_symmetry.space_group_name_H-M   'P 1'
#
loop_
_entity.id
_entity.type
_entity.pdbx_description
1 polymer ?
#
loop_
_entity_poly.entity_id
_entity_poly.type
_entity_poly.pdbx_seq_one_letter_code
_entity_poly.pdbx_strand_id
1 'polypeptide(L)' 'MPNSVEIAKDAVEQFQKVQRHMLIAKEENAEKTYASLKKDYLSLKAILQVAGVNLTDIDEIKE' A
#
# COMPACT_ATOMS: atom_id res chain seq x y z
N MET A 1 19.51 7.16 -13.37
CA MET A 1 19.19 6.67 -12.02
C MET A 1 17.93 7.38 -11.60
N PRO A 2 16.87 6.67 -11.16
CA PRO A 2 15.69 7.35 -10.66
C PRO A 2 16.07 8.20 -9.45
N ASN A 3 15.53 9.41 -9.38
CA ASN A 3 15.73 10.26 -8.21
C ASN A 3 14.79 9.81 -7.07
N SER A 4 15.07 10.25 -5.85
CA SER A 4 14.31 9.85 -4.66
C SER A 4 12.81 10.17 -4.77
N VAL A 5 12.43 11.17 -5.57
CA VAL A 5 11.04 11.56 -5.80
C VAL A 5 10.30 10.55 -6.69
N GLU A 6 10.94 10.06 -7.75
CA GLU A 6 10.39 9.02 -8.62
C GLU A 6 10.16 7.71 -7.85
N ILE A 7 11.11 7.32 -7.00
CA ILE A 7 10.98 6.11 -6.16
C ILE A 7 9.80 6.26 -5.17
N ALA A 8 9.66 7.43 -4.54
CA ALA A 8 8.56 7.70 -3.63
C ALA A 8 7.21 7.69 -4.35
N LYS A 9 7.14 8.26 -5.56
CA LYS A 9 5.93 8.25 -6.39
C LYS A 9 5.50 6.82 -6.71
N ASP A 10 6.42 5.99 -7.19
CA ASP A 10 6.12 4.59 -7.53
C ASP A 10 5.63 3.82 -6.29
N ALA A 11 6.26 4.02 -5.13
CA ALA A 11 5.85 3.40 -3.88
C ALA A 11 4.44 3.84 -3.44
N VAL A 12 4.08 5.12 -3.61
CA VAL A 12 2.74 5.64 -3.33
C VAL A 12 1.70 5.01 -4.27
N GLU A 13 1.99 4.94 -5.57
CA GLU A 13 1.09 4.34 -6.56
C GLU A 13 0.84 2.85 -6.27
N GLN A 14 1.89 2.09 -5.92
CA GLN A 14 1.73 0.68 -5.52
C GLN A 14 0.94 0.55 -4.22
N PHE A 15 1.17 1.44 -3.24
CA PHE A 15 0.46 1.42 -1.96
C PHE A 15 -1.04 1.63 -2.14
N GLN A 16 -1.45 2.60 -2.96
CA GLN A 16 -2.86 2.82 -3.30
C GLN A 16 -3.47 1.62 -4.04
N LYS A 17 -2.73 1.04 -4.99
CA LYS A 17 -3.19 -0.13 -5.76
C LYS A 17 -3.41 -1.36 -4.89
N VAL A 18 -2.49 -1.65 -3.96
CA VAL A 18 -2.64 -2.80 -3.05
C VAL A 18 -3.85 -2.60 -2.14
N GLN A 19 -4.04 -1.41 -1.57
CA GLN A 19 -5.22 -1.12 -0.74
C GLN A 19 -6.53 -1.32 -1.51
N ARG A 20 -6.60 -0.85 -2.76
CA ARG A 20 -7.77 -1.07 -3.61
C ARG A 20 -8.08 -2.56 -3.79
N HIS A 21 -7.07 -3.37 -4.08
CA HIS A 21 -7.27 -4.82 -4.22
C HIS A 21 -7.62 -5.51 -2.90
N MET A 22 -7.10 -5.02 -1.77
CA MET A 22 -7.49 -5.51 -0.45
C MET A 22 -8.97 -5.22 -0.18
N LEU A 23 -9.47 -4.03 -0.53
CA LEU A 23 -10.90 -3.71 -0.39
C LEU A 23 -11.77 -4.64 -1.24
N ILE A 24 -11.41 -4.85 -2.51
CA ILE A 24 -12.12 -5.79 -3.41
C ILE A 24 -12.09 -7.22 -2.86
N ALA A 25 -10.92 -7.71 -2.44
CA ALA A 25 -10.80 -9.06 -1.87
C ALA A 25 -11.63 -9.23 -0.60
N LYS A 26 -11.78 -8.17 0.21
CA LYS A 26 -12.65 -8.15 1.39
C LYS A 26 -14.13 -8.21 0.99
N GLU A 27 -14.54 -7.43 0.00
CA GLU A 27 -15.91 -7.44 -0.55
C GLU A 27 -16.30 -8.82 -1.12
N GLU A 28 -15.36 -9.48 -1.79
CA GLU A 28 -15.54 -10.81 -2.38
C GLU A 28 -15.39 -11.98 -1.38
N ASN A 29 -15.12 -11.71 -0.10
CA ASN A 29 -14.78 -12.70 0.92
C ASN A 29 -13.58 -13.60 0.54
N ALA A 30 -12.63 -13.07 -0.24
CA ALA A 30 -11.42 -13.75 -0.69
C ALA A 30 -10.30 -13.67 0.36
N GLU A 31 -10.49 -14.33 1.52
CA GLU A 31 -9.60 -14.21 2.69
C GLU A 31 -8.13 -14.48 2.40
N LYS A 32 -7.81 -15.51 1.60
CA LYS A 32 -6.41 -15.85 1.25
C LYS A 32 -5.78 -14.75 0.40
N THR A 33 -6.53 -14.17 -0.52
CA THR A 33 -6.08 -13.06 -1.37
C THR A 33 -5.85 -11.82 -0.52
N TYR A 34 -6.80 -11.49 0.36
CA TYR A 34 -6.67 -10.38 1.31
C TYR A 34 -5.41 -10.52 2.17
N ALA A 35 -5.21 -11.69 2.77
CA ALA A 35 -4.06 -11.97 3.62
C ALA A 35 -2.72 -11.89 2.86
N SER A 36 -2.71 -12.26 1.57
CA SER A 36 -1.52 -12.11 0.71
C SER A 36 -1.23 -10.63 0.45
N LEU A 37 -2.23 -9.86 0.00
CA LEU A 37 -2.10 -8.44 -0.30
C LEU A 37 -1.73 -7.61 0.93
N LYS A 38 -2.21 -8.01 2.12
CA LYS A 38 -1.86 -7.37 3.40
C LYS A 38 -0.35 -7.38 3.67
N LYS A 39 0.37 -8.41 3.22
CA LYS A 39 1.84 -8.46 3.38
C LYS A 39 2.53 -7.40 2.53
N ASP A 40 2.06 -7.20 1.30
CA ASP A 40 2.59 -6.19 0.39
C ASP A 40 2.25 -4.78 0.90
N TYR A 41 1.02 -4.57 1.39
CA TYR A 41 0.58 -3.34 2.02
C TYR A 41 1.48 -2.94 3.19
N LEU A 42 1.76 -3.87 4.12
CA LEU A 42 2.63 -3.60 5.27
C LEU A 42 4.07 -3.24 4.85
N SER A 43 4.58 -3.93 3.83
CA SER A 43 5.93 -3.69 3.31
C SER A 43 6.04 -2.29 2.68
N LEU A 44 5.06 -1.91 1.85
CA LEU A 44 5.00 -0.59 1.22
C LEU A 44 4.80 0.52 2.28
N LYS A 45 3.94 0.29 3.27
CA LYS A 45 3.71 1.23 4.38
C LYS A 45 5.00 1.53 5.13
N ALA A 46 5.79 0.51 5.46
CA ALA A 46 7.07 0.67 6.13
C ALA A 46 8.07 1.48 5.28
N ILE A 47 8.15 1.21 3.98
CA ILE A 47 9.03 1.96 3.05
C ILE A 47 8.63 3.43 2.99
N LEU A 48 7.33 3.72 2.84
CA LEU A 48 6.82 5.09 2.76
C LEU A 48 7.05 5.88 4.06
N GLN A 49 6.91 5.23 5.21
CA GLN A 49 7.23 5.84 6.51
C GLN A 49 8.72 6.19 6.63
N VAL A 50 9.61 5.29 6.22
CA VAL A 50 11.07 5.55 6.20
C VAL A 50 11.41 6.68 5.21
N ALA A 51 10.69 6.76 4.10
CA ALA A 51 10.84 7.83 3.12
C ALA A 51 10.25 9.20 3.57
N GLY A 52 9.64 9.27 4.76
CA GLY A 52 9.06 10.50 5.31
C GLY A 52 7.77 10.93 4.62
N VAL A 53 7.09 10.02 3.91
CA VAL A 53 5.80 10.32 3.25
C VAL A 53 4.69 10.38 4.29
N ASN A 54 3.89 11.45 4.26
CA ASN A 54 2.71 11.57 5.10
C ASN A 54 1.61 10.62 4.60
N LEU A 55 1.25 9.64 5.43
CA LEU A 55 0.27 8.61 5.08
C LEU A 55 -1.18 8.96 5.43
N THR A 56 -1.43 10.08 6.14
CA THR A 56 -2.72 10.38 6.79
C THR A 56 -3.93 10.25 5.86
N ASP A 57 -3.80 10.71 4.61
CA ASP A 57 -4.89 10.73 3.63
C ASP A 57 -4.80 9.61 2.57
N ILE A 58 -3.69 8.86 2.54
CA ILE A 58 -3.46 7.79 1.55
C ILE A 58 -3.54 6.39 2.15
N ASP A 59 -3.51 6.25 3.48
CA ASP A 59 -3.72 4.99 4.18
C ASP A 59 -5.19 4.82 4.56
N GLU A 60 -5.93 4.18 3.67
CA GLU A 60 -7.38 3.94 3.74
C GLU A 60 -7.71 2.74 4.64
N ILE A 61 -6.82 1.74 4.70
CA ILE A 61 -7.02 0.52 5.47
C ILE A 61 -6.56 0.74 6.91
N LYS A 62 -7.50 1.06 7.80
CA LYS A 62 -7.26 1.21 9.25
C LYS A 62 -7.58 -0.10 9.97
N GLU A 63 -6.71 -1.08 9.79
CA GLU A 63 -6.65 -2.28 10.62
C GLU A 63 -5.72 -2.11 11.83
#